data_AF-A0A6L7EYF7-F1
#
_entry.id   AF-A0A6L7EYF7-F1
#
_cell.length_a   1.000
_cell.length_b   1.000
_cell.length_c   1.000
_cell.angle_alpha   90.00
_cell.angle_beta   90.00
_cell.angle_gamma   90.00
#
_symmetry.space_group_name_H-M   'P 1'
#
loop_
_entity.id
_entity.type
_entity.pdbx_description
1 polymer ?
#
loop_
_entity_poly.entity_id
_entity_poly.type
_entity_poly.pdbx_seq_one_letter_code
_entity_poly.pdbx_strand_id
1 'polypeptide(L)'
;MTGAGHSHPQRHPGDGWLPRAEHVWINHVSGLTEAHLPGLLLAWRRHPARPAEWQGWVIYAELGSAAGGGGPFIRQSWVEATGIQPRG
;
A
#
# COMPACT_ATOMS: atom_id res chain seq x y z
N MET A 1 -45.13 -8.28 8.36
CA MET A 1 -44.21 -9.36 8.79
C MET A 1 -44.08 -10.29 7.60
N THR A 2 -42.93 -10.56 6.98
CA THR A 2 -41.57 -10.85 7.48
C THR A 2 -40.53 -10.47 6.41
N GLY A 3 -39.31 -10.13 6.83
CA GLY A 3 -38.29 -9.45 6.03
C GLY A 3 -37.57 -10.29 4.98
N ALA A 4 -37.14 -9.59 3.92
CA ALA A 4 -36.21 -10.08 2.91
C ALA A 4 -34.78 -10.08 3.50
N GLY A 5 -34.28 -11.27 3.84
CA GLY A 5 -32.88 -11.50 4.11
C GLY A 5 -32.06 -11.22 2.86
N HIS A 6 -31.18 -10.22 2.94
CA HIS A 6 -30.21 -9.95 1.90
C HIS A 6 -29.12 -11.03 1.99
N SER A 7 -29.15 -11.95 1.04
CA SER A 7 -28.17 -13.02 0.92
C SER A 7 -26.78 -12.43 0.69
N HIS A 8 -25.92 -12.62 1.68
CA HIS A 8 -24.49 -12.39 1.61
C HIS A 8 -23.91 -13.27 0.47
N PRO A 9 -23.15 -12.73 -0.50
CA PRO A 9 -22.51 -13.58 -1.50
C PRO A 9 -21.41 -14.41 -0.81
N GLN A 10 -21.71 -15.68 -0.62
CA GLN A 10 -20.81 -16.72 -0.11
C GLN A 10 -19.80 -17.04 -1.22
N ARG A 11 -18.60 -16.44 -1.16
CA ARG A 11 -17.54 -16.72 -2.16
C ARG A 11 -16.81 -18.02 -1.81
N HIS A 12 -16.69 -18.89 -2.80
CA HIS A 12 -15.98 -20.16 -2.72
C HIS A 12 -14.47 -19.96 -2.52
N PRO A 13 -13.75 -20.86 -1.80
CA PRO A 13 -12.33 -20.69 -1.49
C PRO A 13 -11.35 -21.02 -2.63
N GLY A 14 -11.84 -21.33 -3.83
CA GLY A 14 -11.05 -21.97 -4.90
C GLY A 14 -10.63 -21.08 -6.07
N ASP A 15 -11.23 -19.90 -6.23
CA ASP A 15 -10.97 -19.02 -7.38
C ASP A 15 -10.18 -17.77 -6.94
N GLY A 16 -8.86 -17.82 -7.12
CA GLY A 16 -8.06 -16.59 -7.34
C GLY A 16 -7.51 -15.85 -6.11
N TRP A 17 -7.00 -16.54 -5.09
CA TRP A 17 -6.22 -15.89 -4.02
C TRP A 17 -4.74 -15.72 -4.39
N LEU A 18 -4.46 -15.21 -5.59
CA LEU A 18 -3.13 -14.64 -5.81
C LEU A 18 -3.05 -13.34 -5.00
N PRO A 19 -1.98 -13.10 -4.23
CA PRO A 19 -1.78 -11.82 -3.57
C PRO A 19 -1.90 -10.72 -4.62
N ARG A 20 -2.89 -9.84 -4.45
CA ARG A 20 -3.19 -8.81 -5.44
C ARG A 20 -2.17 -7.69 -5.28
N ALA A 21 -1.28 -7.56 -6.25
CA ALA A 21 -0.43 -6.39 -6.36
C ALA A 21 -1.29 -5.22 -6.86
N GLU A 22 -1.36 -4.14 -6.08
CA GLU A 22 -2.12 -2.94 -6.40
C GLU A 22 -1.19 -1.76 -6.62
N HIS A 23 -1.39 -1.01 -7.71
CA HIS A 23 -0.64 0.22 -7.92
C HIS A 23 -1.12 1.31 -6.95
N VAL A 24 -0.17 1.97 -6.30
CA VAL A 24 -0.41 3.01 -5.29
C VAL A 24 0.58 4.17 -5.49
N TRP A 25 0.21 5.33 -4.96
CA TRP A 25 1.10 6.45 -4.72
C TRP A 25 1.55 6.43 -3.26
N ILE A 26 2.84 6.73 -3.04
CA ILE A 26 3.45 6.81 -1.71
C ILE A 26 3.79 8.27 -1.41
N ASN A 27 3.24 8.79 -0.32
CA ASN A 27 3.53 10.13 0.16
C ASN A 27 4.74 10.07 1.09
N HIS A 28 5.92 10.40 0.56
CA HIS A 28 7.13 10.38 1.36
C HIS A 28 7.28 11.70 2.14
N VAL A 29 7.52 11.61 3.45
CA VAL A 29 7.68 12.79 4.33
C VAL A 29 9.12 13.35 4.29
N SER A 30 10.05 12.69 3.59
CA SER A 30 11.48 13.04 3.66
C SER A 30 11.90 14.12 2.66
N GLY A 31 11.37 15.34 2.77
CA GLY A 31 12.02 16.55 2.24
C GLY A 31 12.43 16.59 0.75
N LEU A 32 12.01 15.62 -0.06
CA LEU A 32 12.21 15.57 -1.50
C LEU A 32 10.98 16.21 -2.13
N THR A 33 11.21 16.98 -3.19
CA THR A 33 10.22 17.81 -3.88
C THR A 33 9.12 17.01 -4.57
N GLU A 34 9.24 15.69 -4.69
CA GLU A 34 8.20 14.83 -5.24
C GLU A 34 7.29 14.30 -4.14
N ALA A 35 6.07 14.85 -4.10
CA ALA A 35 5.05 14.52 -3.12
C ALA A 35 4.46 13.11 -3.26
N HIS A 36 4.60 12.47 -4.44
CA HIS A 36 4.00 11.18 -4.76
C HIS A 36 4.97 10.27 -5.51
N LEU A 37 5.36 9.16 -4.89
CA LEU A 37 6.22 8.14 -5.51
C LEU A 37 5.37 6.97 -6.00
N PRO A 38 5.61 6.43 -7.21
CA PRO A 38 4.87 5.27 -7.70
C PRO A 38 5.30 4.00 -6.96
N GLY A 39 4.33 3.16 -6.59
CA GLY A 39 4.59 1.91 -5.90
C GLY A 39 3.57 0.79 -6.17
N LEU A 40 3.92 -0.39 -5.66
CA LEU A 40 3.11 -1.61 -5.66
C LEU A 40 2.87 -2.05 -4.21
N LEU A 41 1.61 -2.11 -3.81
CA LEU A 41 1.16 -2.66 -2.54
C LEU A 41 0.97 -4.17 -2.66
N LEU A 42 1.59 -4.91 -1.74
CA LEU A 42 1.64 -6.37 -1.78
C LEU A 42 0.96 -7.04 -0.58
N ALA A 43 0.94 -6.39 0.58
CA ALA A 43 0.35 -6.94 1.80
C ALA A 43 -0.05 -5.86 2.78
N TRP A 44 -0.94 -6.20 3.71
CA TRP A 44 -1.33 -5.37 4.85
C TRP A 44 -1.00 -6.07 6.17
N ARG A 45 -0.64 -5.28 7.19
CA ARG A 45 -0.53 -5.76 8.58
C ARG A 45 -0.93 -4.68 9.58
N ARG A 46 -1.21 -5.09 10.81
CA ARG A 46 -1.24 -4.17 11.96
C ARG A 46 0.18 -3.76 12.36
N HIS A 47 0.35 -2.49 12.74
CA HIS A 47 1.64 -2.01 13.23
C HIS A 47 2.02 -2.74 14.54
N PRO A 48 3.21 -3.36 14.65
CA PRO A 48 3.58 -4.17 15.83
C PRO A 48 3.53 -3.40 17.16
N ALA A 49 4.01 -2.15 17.16
CA ALA A 49 3.98 -1.29 18.35
C ALA A 49 2.69 -0.46 18.53
N ARG A 50 1.84 -0.36 17.49
CA ARG A 50 0.64 0.51 17.48
C ARG A 50 -0.54 -0.24 16.82
N PRO A 51 -1.11 -1.27 17.47
CA PRO A 51 -2.01 -2.22 16.81
C PRO A 51 -3.28 -1.62 16.16
N ALA A 52 -3.67 -0.41 16.55
CA ALA A 52 -4.76 0.34 15.92
C ALA A 52 -4.42 0.84 14.51
N GLU A 53 -3.13 0.96 14.18
CA GLU A 53 -2.63 1.46 12.91
C GLU A 53 -2.35 0.32 11.92
N TRP A 54 -2.50 0.62 10.63
CA TRP A 54 -2.25 -0.31 9.53
C TRP A 54 -1.00 0.10 8.76
N GLN A 55 -0.23 -0.90 8.32
CA GLN A 55 0.91 -0.72 7.44
C GLN A 55 0.73 -1.57 6.18
N GLY A 56 1.12 -1.02 5.04
CA GLY A 56 1.23 -1.73 3.76
C GLY A 56 2.67 -2.12 3.47
N TRP A 57 2.92 -3.34 3.02
CA TRP A 57 4.21 -3.73 2.45
C TRP A 57 4.24 -3.27 1.00
N VAL A 58 5.13 -2.34 0.70
CA VAL A 58 5.17 -1.67 -0.60
C VAL A 58 6.55 -1.77 -1.22
N ILE A 59 6.60 -1.91 -2.55
CA ILE A 59 7.78 -1.70 -3.39
C ILE A 59 7.58 -0.38 -4.12
N TYR A 60 8.52 0.58 -4.03
CA TYR A 60 8.36 1.89 -4.66
C TYR A 60 9.69 2.46 -5.14
N ALA A 61 9.62 3.34 -6.12
CA ALA A 61 10.79 4.03 -6.66
C ALA A 61 11.02 5.33 -5.88
N GLU A 62 12.22 5.51 -5.34
CA GLU A 62 12.68 6.77 -4.78
C GLU A 62 13.67 7.42 -5.74
N LEU A 63 13.50 8.72 -5.99
CA LEU A 63 14.54 9.53 -6.60
C LEU A 63 15.55 9.90 -5.51
N GLY A 64 16.76 9.36 -5.59
CA GLY A 64 17.82 9.73 -4.65
C GLY A 64 18.11 11.23 -4.65
N SER A 65 18.78 11.71 -3.61
CA SER A 65 19.19 13.12 -3.54
C SER A 65 20.16 13.43 -4.67
N ALA A 66 19.81 14.43 -5.49
CA ALA A 66 20.68 14.96 -6.54
C ALA A 66 22.04 15.42 -5.99
N ALA A 67 22.09 15.91 -4.75
CA ALA A 67 23.31 16.37 -4.10
C ALA A 67 24.28 15.24 -3.69
N GLY A 68 23.80 13.99 -3.63
CA GLY A 68 24.60 12.83 -3.23
C GLY A 68 24.99 11.89 -4.37
N GLY A 69 24.65 12.21 -5.62
CA GLY A 69 24.86 11.31 -6.76
C GLY A 69 24.03 10.02 -6.70
N GLY A 70 23.01 9.97 -5.83
CA GLY A 70 22.11 8.83 -5.70
C GLY A 70 21.15 8.80 -6.88
N GLY A 71 21.37 7.90 -7.84
CA GLY A 71 20.41 7.63 -8.90
C GLY A 71 19.08 7.10 -8.36
N PRO A 72 18.08 6.88 -9.22
CA PRO A 72 16.82 6.27 -8.81
C PRO A 72 17.07 4.87 -8.24
N PHE A 73 16.44 4.56 -7.11
CA PHE A 73 16.52 3.23 -6.49
C PHE A 73 15.14 2.71 -6.10
N ILE A 74 15.05 1.38 -5.99
CA ILE A 74 13.84 0.70 -5.56
C ILE A 74 13.96 0.38 -4.08
N ARG A 75 12.95 0.76 -3.30
CA ARG A 75 12.86 0.42 -1.87
C ARG A 75 11.69 -0.51 -1.61
N GLN A 76 11.85 -1.35 -0.58
CA GLN A 76 10.79 -2.19 -0.04
C GLN A 76 10.68 -1.95 1.45
N SER A 77 9.49 -1.57 1.92
CA SER A 77 9.28 -1.33 3.35
C SER A 77 7.81 -1.42 3.74
N TRP A 78 7.57 -1.57 5.05
CA TRP A 78 6.27 -1.30 5.63
C TRP A 78 6.08 0.22 5.71
N VAL A 79 5.03 0.73 5.07
CA VAL A 79 4.66 2.15 5.05
C VAL A 79 3.32 2.30 5.77
N GLU A 80 3.17 3.36 6.57
CA GLU A 80 1.91 3.67 7.24
C GLU A 80 0.79 3.86 6.22
N ALA A 81 -0.40 3.33 6.51
CA ALA A 81 -1.54 3.40 5.60
C ALA A 81 -1.91 4.83 5.20
N THR A 82 -1.66 5.82 6.08
CA THR A 82 -1.88 7.25 5.79
C THR A 82 -0.95 7.81 4.71
N GLY A 83 0.16 7.15 4.43
CA GLY A 83 1.09 7.47 3.35
C GLY A 83 0.84 6.71 2.04
N ILE A 84 -0.20 5.87 1.97
CA ILE A 84 -0.53 5.05 0.79
C ILE A 84 -1.83 5.55 0.18
N GLN A 85 -1.79 5.92 -1.10
CA GLN A 85 -2.95 6.39 -1.85
C GLN A 85 -3.22 5.48 -3.06
N PRO A 86 -4.48 5.12 -3.36
CA PRO A 86 -4.82 4.38 -4.57
C PRO A 86 -4.45 5.15 -5.85
N ARG A 87 -4.11 4.44 -6.93
CA ARG A 87 -3.70 5.07 -8.21
C ARG A 87 -4.78 5.95 -8.87
N GLY A 88 -6.06 5.73 -8.57
CA GLY A 88 -7.18 6.38 -9.28
C GLY A 88 -7.45 5.78 -10.65
#